data_AF-A0A2E5YSP8-F1
#
_entry.id   AF-A0A2E5YSP8-F1
#
_cell.length_a   1.000
_cell.length_b   1.000
_cell.length_c   1.000
_cell.angle_alpha   90.00
_cell.angle_beta   90.00
_cell.angle_gamma   90.00
#
_symmetry.space_group_name_H-M   'P 1'
#
loop_
_entity.id
_entity.type
_entity.pdbx_description
1 polymer ?
#
loop_
_entity_poly.entity_id
_entity_poly.type
_entity_poly.pdbx_seq_one_letter_code
_entity_poly.pdbx_strand_id
1 'polypeptide(L)' 'MARTSRMSVLKRKRESEKAEKSARKREMREMEKEVGEKKEPHSGEATQDDLEAYGMVVPSEEGEEETGG' A
#
# COMPACT_ATOMS: atom_id res chain seq x y z
N MET A 1 26.54 -18.28 38.45
CA MET A 1 25.47 -18.02 37.46
C MET A 1 25.70 -18.91 36.25
N ALA A 2 24.81 -19.88 36.00
CA ALA A 2 24.95 -20.78 34.86
C ALA A 2 24.81 -19.99 33.54
N ARG A 3 25.81 -20.09 32.65
CA ARG A 3 25.81 -19.40 31.36
C ARG A 3 24.70 -19.99 30.50
N THR A 4 23.67 -19.21 30.19
CA THR A 4 22.57 -19.65 29.34
C THR A 4 23.11 -19.98 27.95
N SER A 5 22.79 -21.17 27.42
CA SER A 5 23.23 -21.61 26.09
C SER A 5 22.84 -20.58 25.02
N ARG A 6 23.74 -20.29 24.07
CA ARG A 6 23.50 -19.38 22.94
C ARG A 6 22.18 -19.69 22.21
N MET A 7 21.83 -20.97 22.11
CA MET A 7 20.60 -21.42 21.48
C MET A 7 19.35 -21.06 22.29
N SER A 8 19.42 -21.09 23.63
CA SER A 8 18.32 -20.67 24.52
C SER A 8 18.05 -19.17 24.46
N VAL A 9 19.08 -18.37 24.18
CA VAL A 9 18.94 -16.92 23.99
C VAL A 9 18.31 -16.63 22.63
N LEU A 10 18.75 -17.31 21.57
CA LEU A 10 18.19 -17.16 20.23
C LEU A 10 16.72 -17.59 20.14
N LYS A 11 16.32 -18.66 20.84
CA LYS A 11 14.91 -19.07 20.90
C LYS A 11 14.04 -17.99 21.55
N ARG A 12 14.47 -17.47 22.70
CA ARG A 12 13.77 -16.36 23.39
C ARG A 12 13.65 -15.12 22.52
N LYS A 13 14.71 -14.75 21.78
CA LYS A 13 14.65 -13.63 20.83
C LYS A 13 13.68 -13.86 19.68
N ARG A 14 13.64 -15.06 19.11
CA ARG A 14 12.67 -15.39 18.04
C ARG A 14 11.23 -15.37 18.53
N GLU A 15 10.99 -15.81 19.76
CA GLU A 15 9.68 -15.77 20.40
C GLU A 15 9.24 -14.31 20.66
N SER A 16 10.14 -13.46 21.17
CA SER A 16 9.84 -12.03 21.37
C SER A 16 9.60 -11.30 20.05
N GLU A 17 10.43 -11.51 19.03
CA GLU A 17 10.26 -10.89 17.71
C GLU A 17 8.95 -11.31 17.02
N LYS A 18 8.51 -12.56 17.20
CA LYS A 18 7.21 -13.02 16.68
C LYS A 18 6.04 -12.30 17.35
N ALA A 19 6.11 -12.12 18.66
CA ALA A 19 5.09 -11.39 19.41
C ALA A 19 5.02 -9.93 18.96
N GLU A 20 6.17 -9.25 18.86
CA GLU A 20 6.27 -7.85 18.43
C GLU A 20 5.80 -7.64 16.98
N LYS A 21 6.12 -8.55 16.05
CA LYS A 21 5.66 -8.46 14.66
C LYS A 21 4.14 -8.49 14.54
N SER A 22 3.45 -9.20 15.43
CA SER A 22 1.98 -9.28 15.41
C SER A 22 1.33 -7.98 15.88
N ALA A 23 1.87 -7.36 16.93
CA ALA A 23 1.43 -6.06 17.42
C ALA A 23 1.70 -4.96 16.39
N ARG A 24 2.92 -4.92 15.84
CA ARG A 24 3.30 -3.94 14.81
C ARG A 24 2.42 -4.05 13.55
N LYS A 25 2.01 -5.26 13.15
CA LYS A 25 1.07 -5.43 12.03
C LYS A 25 -0.33 -4.87 12.32
N ARG A 26 -0.78 -4.87 13.58
CA ARG A 26 -2.06 -4.26 13.96
C ARG A 26 -1.96 -2.74 13.95
N GLU A 27 -0.92 -2.20 14.57
CA GLU A 27 -0.65 -0.76 14.57
C GLU A 27 -0.47 -0.20 13.15
N MET A 28 0.26 -0.90 12.27
CA MET A 28 0.41 -0.46 10.87
C MET A 28 -0.93 -0.46 10.12
N ARG A 29 -1.81 -1.45 10.35
CA ARG A 29 -3.15 -1.48 9.75
C ARG A 29 -4.07 -0.41 10.31
N GLU A 30 -3.91 -0.04 11.56
CA GLU A 30 -4.66 1.05 12.18
C GLU A 30 -4.17 2.41 11.67
N MET A 31 -2.85 2.59 11.54
CA MET A 31 -2.27 3.77 10.89
C MET A 31 -2.67 3.88 9.42
N GLU A 32 -2.71 2.79 8.66
CA GLU A 32 -3.20 2.79 7.27
C GLU A 32 -4.69 3.17 7.18
N LYS A 33 -5.49 2.90 8.22
CA LYS A 33 -6.90 3.33 8.28
C LYS A 33 -7.06 4.79 8.73
N GLU A 34 -6.14 5.29 9.54
CA GLU A 34 -6.20 6.65 10.09
C GLU A 34 -5.55 7.68 9.14
N VAL A 35 -4.43 7.30 8.50
CA VAL A 35 -3.67 8.12 7.53
C VAL A 35 -4.12 7.87 6.10
N GLY A 36 -4.62 6.66 5.81
CA GLY A 36 -5.26 6.39 4.52
C GLY A 36 -6.52 7.21 4.44
N GLU A 37 -6.48 8.28 3.62
CA GLU A 37 -7.67 8.93 3.10
C GLU A 37 -8.69 7.85 2.77
N LYS A 38 -9.95 8.07 3.16
CA LYS A 38 -11.07 7.22 2.75
C LYS A 38 -10.91 7.06 1.25
N LYS A 39 -10.36 5.92 0.79
CA LYS A 39 -10.38 5.61 -0.62
C LYS A 39 -11.85 5.55 -0.93
N GLU A 40 -12.33 6.58 -1.60
CA GLU A 40 -13.66 6.53 -2.20
C GLU A 40 -13.74 5.19 -2.92
N PRO A 41 -14.89 4.51 -2.90
CA PRO A 41 -15.05 3.31 -3.69
C PRO A 41 -14.70 3.71 -5.12
N HIS A 42 -13.48 3.39 -5.55
CA HIS A 42 -13.02 3.73 -6.88
C HIS A 42 -14.06 3.05 -7.78
N SER A 43 -14.91 3.86 -8.43
CA SER A 43 -15.52 3.43 -9.68
C SER A 43 -14.34 2.87 -10.47
N GLY A 44 -14.48 1.70 -11.09
CA GLY A 44 -13.36 1.07 -11.80
C GLY A 44 -12.90 1.86 -13.04
N GLU A 45 -13.12 3.17 -13.04
CA GLU A 45 -12.78 4.16 -14.04
C GLU A 45 -11.34 4.60 -13.79
N ALA A 46 -10.55 4.52 -14.85
CA ALA A 46 -9.19 5.02 -14.87
C ALA A 46 -9.21 6.56 -14.73
N THR A 47 -8.34 7.10 -13.89
CA THR A 47 -8.16 8.56 -13.80
C THR A 47 -7.47 9.10 -15.06
N GLN A 48 -7.53 10.40 -15.30
CA GLN A 48 -6.85 11.03 -16.44
C GLN A 48 -5.34 10.74 -16.41
N ASP A 49 -4.72 10.81 -15.23
CA ASP A 49 -3.30 10.48 -15.03
C ASP A 49 -2.98 9.03 -15.43
N ASP A 50 -3.90 8.09 -15.14
CA ASP A 50 -3.76 6.69 -15.56
C ASP A 50 -3.80 6.57 -17.09
N LEU A 51 -4.71 7.28 -17.76
CA LEU A 51 -4.83 7.29 -19.22
C LEU A 51 -3.58 7.88 -19.89
N GLU A 52 -3.07 8.99 -19.36
CA GLU A 52 -1.85 9.62 -19.83
C GLU A 52 -0.62 8.72 -19.66
N ALA A 53 -0.53 7.97 -18.56
CA ALA A 53 0.55 7.01 -18.33
C ALA A 53 0.57 5.86 -19.37
N TYR A 54 -0.58 5.53 -19.97
CA TYR A 54 -0.68 4.58 -21.08
C TYR A 54 -0.56 5.24 -22.46
N GLY A 55 -0.25 6.55 -22.52
CA GLY A 55 -0.17 7.32 -23.76
C GLY A 55 -1.53 7.59 -24.40
N MET A 56 -2.62 7.40 -23.66
CA MET A 56 -3.97 7.77 -24.08
C MET A 56 -4.25 9.20 -23.62
N VAL A 57 -3.76 10.18 -24.38
CA VAL A 57 -4.13 11.58 -24.18
C VAL A 57 -5.56 11.73 -24.72
N VAL A 58 -6.54 11.78 -23.82
CA VAL A 58 -7.90 12.17 -24.19
C VAL A 58 -7.85 13.67 -24.49
N PRO A 59 -8.14 14.13 -25.72
CA PRO A 59 -8.30 15.55 -25.97
C PRO A 59 -9.43 16.02 -25.05
N SER A 60 -9.15 16.96 -24.17
CA SER A 60 -10.16 17.66 -23.37
C SER A 60 -11.34 18.01 -24.29
N GLU A 61 -12.54 17.55 -23.96
CA GLU A 61 -13.79 17.79 -24.72
C GLU A 61 -14.22 19.27 -24.68
N GLU A 62 -13.34 20.18 -25.11
CA GLU A 62 -13.65 21.58 -25.42
C GLU A 62 -13.11 22.01 -26.80
N GLY A 63 -12.90 21.08 -27.72
CA GLY A 63 -12.37 21.43 -29.06
C GLY A 63 -12.72 20.43 -30.16
N GLU A 64 -13.91 20.61 -30.73
CA GLU A 64 -14.26 20.55 -32.17
C GLU A 64 -13.65 19.48 -33.10
N GLU A 65 -14.57 18.69 -33.69
CA GLU A 65 -14.77 18.32 -35.10
C GLU A 65 -13.60 18.19 -36.12
N GLU A 66 -13.81 17.26 -37.07
CA GLU A 66 -13.15 17.13 -38.40
C GLU A 66 -11.69 16.61 -38.39
N THR A 67 -11.27 15.53 -39.08
CA THR A 67 -11.65 14.87 -40.35
C THR A 67 -10.91 13.52 -40.44
N GLY A 68 -11.38 12.57 -41.27
CA GLY A 68 -10.47 11.60 -41.90
C GLY A 68 -11.01 10.21 -42.21
N GLY A 69 -12.02 10.11 -43.09
CA GLY A 69 -12.44 8.88 -43.76
C GLY A 69 -12.56 9.12 -45.26
#